data_AF-A0A645F0F4-F1
#
_entry.id   AF-A0A645F0F4-F1
#
_cell.length_a   1.000
_cell.length_b   1.000
_cell.length_c   1.000
_cell.angle_alpha   90.00
_cell.angle_beta   90.00
_cell.angle_gamma   90.00
#
_symmetry.space_group_name_H-M   'P 1'
#
loop_
_entity.id
_entity.type
_entity.pdbx_description
1 polymer ?
#
loop_
_entity_poly.entity_id
_entity_poly.type
_entity_poly.pdbx_seq_one_letter_code
_entity_poly.pdbx_strand_id
1 'polypeptide(L)'
;MRLGAQQCQLGDDSLVRQLYGTPTIVERHRHRYEVNNMLLKQIEAAGLRVAGRSGDDQLVEIIEVPNHPWFVACQFHPEFTSTPRDGHPLFAGFVKAASEHQKRQAK
;
A
#
# COMPACT_ATOMS: atom_id res chain seq x y z
N MET A 1 16.36 -12.38 0.24
CA MET A 1 16.40 -10.98 -0.25
C MET A 1 15.50 -10.92 -1.46
N ARG A 2 14.47 -10.07 -1.44
CA ARG A 2 13.51 -9.93 -2.53
C ARG A 2 13.93 -8.77 -3.43
N LEU A 3 14.03 -9.06 -4.72
CA LEU A 3 14.47 -8.13 -5.76
C LEU A 3 13.57 -8.26 -6.98
N GLY A 4 13.30 -7.12 -7.63
CA GLY A 4 12.60 -7.09 -8.92
C GLY A 4 11.08 -7.14 -8.80
N ALA A 5 10.43 -7.33 -9.95
CA ALA A 5 8.98 -7.29 -10.09
C ALA A 5 8.32 -8.53 -9.47
N GLN A 6 7.34 -8.33 -8.60
CA GLN A 6 6.60 -9.41 -7.94
C GLN A 6 5.12 -9.05 -7.86
N GLN A 7 4.29 -10.10 -7.89
CA GLN A 7 2.84 -9.96 -7.82
C GLN A 7 2.39 -9.73 -6.37
N CYS A 8 1.46 -8.80 -6.19
CA CYS A 8 0.80 -8.48 -4.92
C CYS A 8 -0.72 -8.56 -5.11
N GLN A 9 -1.39 -9.27 -4.21
CA GLN A 9 -2.85 -9.39 -4.12
C GLN A 9 -3.38 -8.32 -3.18
N LEU A 10 -4.41 -7.59 -3.58
CA LEU A 10 -5.00 -6.49 -2.82
C LEU A 10 -6.30 -6.95 -2.16
N GLY A 11 -6.52 -6.54 -0.90
CA GLY A 11 -7.77 -6.81 -0.19
C GLY A 11 -8.93 -6.00 -0.79
N ASP A 12 -10.08 -6.63 -0.98
CA ASP A 12 -11.21 -6.04 -1.74
C ASP A 12 -11.72 -4.72 -1.15
N ASP A 13 -11.74 -4.58 0.17
CA ASP A 13 -12.23 -3.38 0.88
C ASP A 13 -11.11 -2.37 1.25
N SER A 14 -9.95 -2.46 0.60
CA SER A 14 -8.79 -1.59 0.89
C SER A 14 -8.80 -0.30 0.06
N LEU A 15 -8.19 0.76 0.61
CA LEU A 15 -7.97 2.00 -0.13
C LEU A 15 -7.08 1.75 -1.35
N VAL A 16 -6.04 0.91 -1.22
CA VAL A 16 -5.16 0.57 -2.35
C VAL A 16 -5.89 -0.19 -3.46
N ARG A 17 -6.84 -1.08 -3.15
CA ARG A 17 -7.67 -1.75 -4.18
C ARG A 17 -8.48 -0.74 -5.00
N GLN A 18 -9.01 0.28 -4.34
CA GLN A 18 -9.72 1.38 -4.99
C GLN A 18 -8.77 2.23 -5.86
N LEU A 19 -7.58 2.56 -5.36
CA LEU A 19 -6.60 3.37 -6.08
C LEU A 19 -6.09 2.67 -7.35
N TYR A 20 -5.69 1.41 -7.25
CA TYR A 20 -5.14 0.65 -8.38
C TYR A 20 -6.23 0.18 -9.35
N GLY A 21 -7.47 0.00 -8.90
CA GLY A 21 -8.57 -0.45 -9.75
C GLY A 21 -8.53 -1.94 -10.14
N THR A 22 -7.46 -2.67 -9.79
CA THR A 22 -7.31 -4.12 -10.04
C THR A 22 -7.13 -4.91 -8.74
N PRO A 23 -7.53 -6.20 -8.68
CA PRO A 23 -7.33 -7.04 -7.49
C PRO A 23 -5.88 -7.49 -7.30
N THR A 24 -5.10 -7.42 -8.37
CA THR A 24 -3.71 -7.87 -8.42
C THR A 24 -2.87 -6.80 -9.09
N ILE A 25 -1.67 -6.55 -8.55
CA ILE A 25 -0.68 -5.60 -9.07
C ILE A 25 0.70 -6.27 -9.18
N VAL A 26 1.62 -5.62 -9.90
CA VAL A 26 3.02 -6.05 -9.99
C VAL A 26 3.91 -4.86 -9.66
N GLU A 27 4.73 -4.99 -8.61
CA GLU A 27 5.59 -3.91 -8.11
C GLU A 27 7.01 -4.39 -7.85
N ARG A 28 7.95 -3.45 -7.69
CA ARG A 28 9.39 -3.77 -7.58
C ARG A 28 9.89 -3.77 -6.14
N HIS A 29 10.57 -4.83 -5.73
CA HIS A 29 11.08 -5.02 -4.37
C HIS A 29 12.60 -4.82 -4.29
N ARG A 30 13.08 -4.38 -3.12
CA ARG A 30 14.50 -4.36 -2.77
C ARG A 30 14.70 -4.38 -1.25
N HIS A 31 14.27 -5.46 -0.58
CA HIS A 31 14.41 -5.61 0.87
C HIS A 31 14.76 -7.05 1.28
N ARG A 32 15.00 -7.24 2.58
CA ARG A 32 15.27 -8.55 3.20
C ARG A 32 14.42 -8.82 4.43
N TYR A 33 14.13 -7.77 5.21
CA TYR A 33 13.26 -7.90 6.37
C TYR A 33 11.81 -7.84 5.91
N GLU A 34 11.02 -8.76 6.45
CA GLU A 34 9.59 -8.87 6.22
C GLU A 34 8.83 -8.60 7.52
N VAL A 35 7.53 -8.33 7.39
CA VAL A 35 6.64 -8.24 8.55
C VAL A 35 6.62 -9.59 9.27
N ASN A 36 6.75 -9.55 10.60
CA ASN A 36 6.71 -10.77 11.40
C ASN A 36 5.28 -11.27 11.58
N ASN A 37 4.90 -12.29 10.81
CA ASN A 37 3.58 -12.92 10.87
C ASN A 37 3.19 -13.46 12.26
N MET A 38 4.16 -13.79 13.11
CA MET A 38 3.87 -14.23 14.49
C MET A 38 3.27 -13.12 15.35
N LEU A 39 3.62 -11.86 15.07
CA LEU A 39 3.13 -10.68 15.79
C LEU A 39 1.98 -9.98 15.05
N LEU A 40 1.74 -10.34 13.80
CA LEU A 40 0.80 -9.64 12.91
C LEU A 40 -0.61 -9.53 13.51
N LYS A 41 -1.15 -10.63 14.05
CA LYS A 41 -2.50 -10.64 14.65
C LYS A 41 -2.64 -9.65 15.80
N GLN A 42 -1.58 -9.44 16.59
CA GLN A 42 -1.61 -8.47 17.69
C GLN A 42 -1.67 -7.03 17.17
N ILE A 43 -0.96 -6.76 16.07
CA ILE A 43 -0.93 -5.45 15.42
C ILE A 43 -2.28 -5.19 14.71
N GLU A 44 -2.85 -6.19 14.05
CA GLU A 44 -4.18 -6.10 13.43
C GLU A 44 -5.28 -5.86 14.48
N ALA A 45 -5.23 -6.56 15.61
CA ALA A 45 -6.15 -6.36 16.73
C ALA A 45 -6.06 -4.95 17.34
N ALA A 46 -4.90 -4.29 17.24
CA ALA A 46 -4.72 -2.91 17.64
C ALA A 46 -5.27 -1.88 16.63
N GLY A 47 -5.76 -2.35 15.47
CA GLY A 47 -6.47 -1.54 14.48
C GLY A 47 -5.73 -1.31 13.16
N LEU A 48 -4.52 -1.84 12.97
CA LEU A 48 -3.87 -1.83 11.65
C LEU A 48 -4.58 -2.81 10.72
N ARG A 49 -4.67 -2.48 9.44
CA ARG A 49 -5.19 -3.39 8.42
C ARG A 49 -4.09 -3.84 7.47
N VAL A 50 -4.01 -5.13 7.17
CA VAL A 50 -3.26 -5.64 6.01
C VAL A 50 -4.10 -5.43 4.76
N ALA A 51 -3.59 -4.62 3.84
CA ALA A 51 -4.29 -4.21 2.63
C ALA A 51 -3.79 -4.94 1.36
N GLY A 52 -2.60 -5.55 1.43
CA GLY A 52 -2.07 -6.35 0.34
C GLY A 52 -1.07 -7.38 0.81
N ARG A 53 -1.02 -8.51 0.12
CA ARG A 53 -0.17 -9.67 0.39
C ARG A 53 0.56 -10.13 -0.87
N SER A 54 1.65 -10.87 -0.71
CA SER A 54 2.40 -11.46 -1.82
C SER A 54 1.54 -12.43 -2.63
N GLY A 55 1.96 -12.77 -3.85
CA GLY A 55 1.22 -13.68 -4.73
C GLY A 55 0.91 -15.07 -4.15
N ASP A 56 1.66 -15.52 -3.15
CA ASP A 56 1.45 -16.76 -2.38
C ASP A 56 0.70 -16.55 -1.04
N ASP A 57 0.18 -15.34 -0.81
CA ASP A 57 -0.57 -14.89 0.37
C ASP A 57 0.19 -14.93 1.71
N GLN A 58 1.52 -15.16 1.67
CA GLN A 58 2.35 -15.37 2.86
C GLN A 58 2.87 -14.07 3.47
N LEU A 59 3.28 -13.10 2.66
CA LEU A 59 3.99 -11.91 3.11
C LEU A 59 3.08 -10.69 3.04
N VAL A 60 3.15 -9.83 4.07
CA VAL A 60 2.44 -8.54 4.07
C VAL A 60 3.18 -7.57 3.16
N GLU A 61 2.47 -7.01 2.18
CA GLU A 61 3.04 -6.07 1.21
C GLU A 61 2.57 -4.65 1.43
N ILE A 62 1.31 -4.48 1.85
CA ILE A 62 0.70 -3.17 2.03
C ILE A 62 -0.08 -3.18 3.34
N ILE A 63 0.04 -2.10 4.10
CA ILE A 63 -0.73 -1.84 5.31
C ILE A 63 -1.44 -0.48 5.24
N GLU A 64 -2.56 -0.41 5.92
CA GLU A 64 -3.41 0.79 6.03
C GLU A 64 -3.83 1.02 7.48
N VAL A 65 -4.10 2.28 7.84
CA VAL A 65 -4.74 2.64 9.11
C VAL A 65 -6.17 3.13 8.82
N PRO A 66 -7.22 2.33 9.09
CA PRO A 66 -8.59 2.62 8.67
C PRO A 66 -9.17 3.95 9.19
N ASN A 67 -8.76 4.40 10.38
CA ASN A 67 -9.27 5.63 11.01
C ASN A 67 -8.45 6.88 10.66
N HIS A 68 -7.63 6.83 9.60
CA HIS A 68 -6.88 7.97 9.09
C HIS A 68 -7.39 8.34 7.68
N PRO A 69 -7.54 9.64 7.33
CA PRO A 69 -8.13 10.05 6.04
C PRO A 69 -7.37 9.49 4.83
N TRP A 70 -6.05 9.32 4.95
CA TRP A 70 -5.22 8.64 3.97
C TRP A 70 -3.94 8.15 4.65
N PHE A 71 -3.81 6.84 4.88
CA PHE A 71 -2.59 6.26 5.44
C PHE A 71 -2.32 4.92 4.79
N VAL A 72 -1.23 4.85 4.02
CA VAL A 72 -0.79 3.66 3.30
C VAL A 72 0.71 3.54 3.46
N ALA A 73 1.21 2.33 3.71
CA ALA A 73 2.63 1.99 3.59
C ALA A 73 2.78 0.68 2.81
N CYS A 74 3.87 0.55 2.07
CA CYS A 74 4.14 -0.63 1.24
C CYS A 74 5.60 -1.08 1.36
N GLN A 75 5.82 -2.37 1.12
CA GLN A 75 7.14 -3.03 1.14
C GLN A 75 7.90 -2.85 -0.19
N PHE A 76 7.18 -2.71 -1.30
CA PHE A 76 7.75 -2.45 -2.62
C PHE A 76 8.06 -0.96 -2.83
N HIS A 77 8.65 -0.66 -3.99
CA HIS A 77 9.08 0.67 -4.42
C HIS A 77 8.20 1.16 -5.58
N PRO A 78 7.03 1.78 -5.30
CA PRO A 78 6.12 2.29 -6.34
C PRO A 78 6.76 3.40 -7.20
N GLU A 79 7.81 4.06 -6.68
CA GLU A 79 8.55 5.08 -7.40
C GLU A 79 9.23 4.55 -8.67
N PHE A 80 9.55 3.25 -8.72
CA PHE A 80 10.19 2.64 -9.88
C PHE A 80 9.22 2.32 -11.03
N THR A 81 7.91 2.41 -10.77
CA THR A 81 6.84 2.17 -11.75
C THR A 81 6.09 3.45 -12.11
N SER A 82 6.33 4.56 -11.39
CA SER A 82 5.77 5.88 -11.71
C SER A 82 6.44 6.54 -12.92
N THR A 83 5.64 7.13 -13.81
CA THR A 83 6.16 7.92 -14.96
C THR A 83 5.45 9.27 -15.11
N PRO A 84 6.05 10.26 -15.80
CA PRO A 84 5.38 11.54 -16.06
C PRO A 84 4.14 11.45 -16.96
N ARG A 85 4.00 10.39 -17.76
CA ARG A 85 2.88 10.24 -18.72
C ARG A 85 1.68 9.57 -18.07
N ASP A 86 1.93 8.51 -17.31
CA ASP A 86 0.89 7.64 -16.76
C ASP A 86 0.69 7.86 -15.25
N GLY A 87 1.65 8.51 -14.59
CA GLY A 87 1.65 8.70 -13.14
C GLY A 87 1.83 7.39 -12.39
N HIS A 88 1.31 7.37 -11.17
CA HIS A 88 1.22 6.16 -10.35
C HIS A 88 0.05 6.28 -9.36
N PRO A 89 -0.79 5.25 -9.20
CA PRO A 89 -2.00 5.33 -8.37
C PRO A 89 -1.75 5.77 -6.93
N LEU A 90 -0.75 5.19 -6.26
CA LEU A 90 -0.42 5.57 -4.87
C LEU A 90 0.01 7.03 -4.75
N PHE A 91 0.86 7.53 -5.66
CA PHE A 91 1.35 8.91 -5.60
C PHE A 91 0.24 9.91 -5.96
N ALA A 92 -0.57 9.62 -6.97
CA ALA A 92 -1.73 10.45 -7.32
C ALA A 92 -2.73 10.52 -6.15
N GLY A 93 -3.01 9.38 -5.52
CA GLY A 93 -3.85 9.31 -4.31
C GLY A 93 -3.27 10.10 -3.14
N PHE A 94 -1.97 9.95 -2.88
CA PHE A 94 -1.27 10.66 -1.80
C PHE A 94 -1.32 12.18 -1.97
N VAL A 95 -0.98 12.69 -3.16
CA VAL A 95 -0.98 14.13 -3.44
C VAL A 95 -2.41 14.70 -3.37
N LYS A 96 -3.40 13.95 -3.87
CA LYS A 96 -4.81 14.34 -3.75
C LYS A 96 -5.21 14.47 -2.27
N ALA A 97 -4.91 13.48 -1.44
CA ALA A 97 -5.20 13.51 -0.01
C ALA A 97 -4.49 14.66 0.72
N ALA A 98 -3.24 14.97 0.34
CA ALA A 98 -2.52 16.12 0.86
C ALA A 98 -3.20 17.46 0.50
N SER A 99 -3.66 17.61 -0.75
CA SER A 99 -4.43 18.79 -1.18
C SER A 99 -5.75 18.92 -0.41
N GLU A 100 -6.48 17.83 -0.21
CA GLU A 100 -7.71 17.83 0.59
C GLU A 100 -7.46 18.20 2.05
N HIS A 101 -6.36 17.70 2.64
CA HIS A 101 -5.96 18.09 3.98
C HIS A 101 -5.67 19.59 4.07
N GLN A 102 -4.90 20.13 3.12
CA GLN A 102 -4.59 21.56 3.07
C GLN A 102 -5.87 22.43 2.97
N LYS A 103 -6.84 22.04 2.14
CA LYS A 103 -8.13 22.74 2.01
C LYS A 103 -8.96 22.71 3.30
N ARG A 104 -8.91 21.60 4.06
CA ARG A 104 -9.60 21.49 5.36
C ARG A 104 -8.95 22.32 6.46
N GLN A 105 -7.62 22.49 6.43
CA GLN A 105 -6.89 23.27 7.43
C GLN A 105 -7.00 24.79 7.19
N ALA A 106 -7.11 25.20 5.94
CA ALA A 106 -7.20 26.62 5.56
C ALA A 106 -8.62 27.21 5.70
N LYS A 107 -9.62 26.37 5.95
CA LYS A 107 -11.02 26.75 6.12
C LYS A 107 -11.40 26.70 7.60
#